data_AF-A0A381YJU7-F1
#
_entry.id   AF-A0A381YJU7-F1
#
_cell.length_a   1.000
_cell.length_b   1.000
_cell.length_c   1.000
_cell.angle_alpha   90.00
_cell.angle_beta   90.00
_cell.angle_gamma   90.00
#
_symmetry.space_group_name_H-M   'P 1'
#
loop_
_entity.id
_entity.type
_entity.pdbx_description
1 polymer ?
#
loop_
_entity_poly.entity_id
_entity_poly.type
_entity_poly.pdbx_seq_one_letter_code
_entity_poly.pdbx_strand_id
1 'polypeptide(L)'
;MTKIVDSKRRDFLALTAALGTLGLRPLHSFGQDQMPVRQIPGSLEGLPVIGLGSSKAVAEIAAKGTEPLAAVLRMLVDYGGSVIDTWPRDA
;
A
#
# COMPACT_ATOMS: atom_id res chain seq x y z
N MET A 1 37.33 25.91 17.98
CA MET A 1 36.80 25.40 19.26
C MET A 1 35.39 24.88 19.04
N THR A 2 35.26 23.58 18.78
CA THR A 2 33.97 22.89 18.67
C THR A 2 33.38 22.77 20.07
N LYS A 3 32.29 23.48 20.35
CA LYS A 3 31.57 23.33 21.61
C LYS A 3 30.97 21.93 21.63
N ILE A 4 31.53 21.02 22.42
CA ILE A 4 30.87 19.77 22.76
C ILE A 4 29.63 20.18 23.55
N VAL A 5 28.46 19.93 22.97
CA VAL A 5 27.18 20.17 23.65
C VAL A 5 27.14 19.24 24.85
N ASP A 6 26.93 19.82 26.04
CA ASP A 6 26.82 19.08 27.29
C ASP A 6 25.48 18.34 27.30
N SER A 7 25.43 17.21 26.58
CA SER A 7 24.24 16.37 26.45
C SER A 7 24.00 15.63 27.76
N LYS A 8 22.88 15.91 28.43
CA LYS A 8 22.56 15.22 29.67
C LYS A 8 22.14 13.78 29.35
N ARG A 9 22.34 12.86 30.30
CA ARG A 9 21.86 11.46 30.22
C ARG A 9 20.41 11.38 29.71
N ARG A 10 19.55 12.31 30.14
CA ARG A 10 18.15 12.37 29.72
C ARG A 10 17.99 12.66 28.24
N ASP A 11 18.81 13.54 27.67
CA ASP A 11 18.77 13.90 26.26
C ASP A 11 19.23 12.72 25.40
N PHE A 12 20.28 12.01 25.85
CA PHE A 12 20.71 10.77 25.22
C PHE A 12 19.60 9.70 25.23
N LEU A 13 19.00 9.44 26.39
CA LEU A 13 17.92 8.45 26.52
C LEU A 13 16.69 8.83 25.69
N ALA A 14 16.33 10.11 25.64
CA ALA A 14 15.23 10.60 24.80
C ALA A 14 15.52 10.38 23.31
N LEU A 15 16.75 10.67 22.87
CA LEU A 15 17.16 10.46 21.48
C LEU A 15 17.15 8.97 21.09
N THR A 16 17.67 8.10 21.97
CA THR A 16 17.70 6.65 21.74
C THR A 16 16.28 6.07 21.72
N ALA A 17 15.40 6.51 22.62
CA ALA A 17 14.00 6.11 22.61
C ALA A 17 13.30 6.55 21.31
N ALA A 18 13.51 7.80 20.87
CA ALA A 18 12.97 8.31 19.62
C ALA A 18 13.46 7.51 18.40
N LEU A 19 14.75 7.19 18.33
CA LEU A 19 15.32 6.33 17.28
C LEU A 19 14.73 4.91 17.31
N GLY A 20 14.54 4.33 18.50
CA GLY A 20 13.91 3.03 18.66
C GLY A 20 12.48 2.99 18.12
N THR A 21 11.71 4.07 18.32
CA THR A 21 10.33 4.17 17.79
C THR A 21 10.26 4.25 16.27
N LEU A 22 11.31 4.76 15.60
CA LEU A 22 11.38 4.77 14.14
C LEU A 22 11.57 3.36 13.57
N GLY A 23 12.28 2.47 14.28
CA GLY A 23 12.47 1.07 13.89
C GLY A 23 11.23 0.19 14.04
N LEU A 24 10.20 0.66 14.76
CA LEU A 24 8.90 -0.03 14.89
C LEU A 24 7.93 0.33 13.75
N ARG A 25 8.30 1.28 12.87
CA ARG A 25 7.50 1.54 11.68
C ARG A 25 7.72 0.41 10.69
N PRO A 26 6.66 -0.15 10.08
CA PRO A 26 6.83 -1.10 9.00
C PRO A 26 7.65 -0.41 7.91
N LEU A 27 8.86 -0.92 7.70
CA LEU A 27 9.69 -0.51 6.57
C LEU A 27 8.96 -1.03 5.33
N HIS A 28 8.29 -0.14 4.62
CA HIS A 28 7.84 -0.44 3.26
C HIS A 28 9.10 -0.80 2.46
N SER A 29 9.19 -2.06 2.05
CA SER A 29 10.33 -2.54 1.27
C SER A 29 10.35 -1.80 -0.06
N PHE A 30 11.31 -0.90 -0.23
CA PHE A 30 11.56 -0.21 -1.50
C PHE A 30 11.97 -1.17 -2.63
N GLY A 31 12.21 -2.46 -2.33
CA GLY A 31 12.61 -3.49 -3.28
C GLY A 31 11.50 -4.47 -3.68
N GLN A 32 10.26 -4.29 -3.24
CA GLN A 32 9.14 -4.94 -3.92
C GLN A 32 8.84 -4.15 -5.19
N ASP A 33 8.72 -4.82 -6.34
CA ASP A 33 8.26 -4.20 -7.58
C ASP A 33 6.86 -3.63 -7.33
N GLN A 34 6.82 -2.33 -7.02
CA GLN A 34 5.56 -1.64 -6.78
C GLN A 34 4.82 -1.57 -8.11
N MET A 35 3.54 -1.90 -8.09
CA MET A 35 2.63 -1.71 -9.21
C MET A 35 2.84 -0.30 -9.79
N PRO A 36 3.22 -0.16 -11.07
CA PRO A 36 3.44 1.15 -11.66
C PRO A 36 2.18 2.02 -11.53
N VAL A 37 2.37 3.32 -11.33
CA VAL A 37 1.28 4.29 -11.13
C VAL A 37 1.32 5.33 -12.25
N ARG A 38 0.14 5.72 -12.73
CA ARG A 38 -0.05 6.81 -13.69
C ARG A 38 -0.89 7.92 -13.06
N GLN A 39 -0.46 9.17 -13.24
CA GLN A 39 -1.24 10.34 -12.83
C GLN A 39 -2.49 10.49 -13.69
N ILE A 40 -3.62 10.81 -13.06
CA ILE A 40 -4.84 11.19 -13.79
C ILE A 40 -4.64 12.60 -14.36
N PRO A 41 -4.80 12.82 -15.68
CA PRO A 41 -4.67 14.15 -16.27
C PRO A 41 -5.57 15.17 -15.56
N GLY A 42 -4.98 16.29 -15.11
CA GLY A 42 -5.71 17.35 -14.40
C GLY A 42 -5.94 17.10 -12.90
N SER A 43 -5.41 16.01 -12.34
CA SER A 43 -5.41 15.69 -10.90
C SER A 43 -4.00 15.42 -10.39
N LEU A 44 -3.81 15.44 -9.06
CA LEU A 44 -2.59 14.98 -8.38
C LEU A 44 -2.69 13.51 -7.92
N GLU A 45 -3.83 12.87 -8.19
CA GLU A 45 -4.07 11.47 -7.86
C GLU A 45 -3.32 10.54 -8.83
N GLY A 46 -2.60 9.59 -8.25
CA GLY A 46 -1.96 8.51 -8.99
C GLY A 46 -2.79 7.22 -8.91
N LEU A 47 -3.10 6.64 -10.07
CA LEU A 47 -3.78 5.35 -10.17
C LEU A 47 -2.81 4.24 -10.57
N PRO A 48 -2.87 3.05 -9.95
CA PRO A 48 -2.22 1.85 -10.46
C PRO A 48 -2.55 1.63 -11.94
N VAL A 49 -1.56 1.25 -12.75
CA VAL A 49 -1.76 0.98 -14.18
C VAL A 49 -2.64 -0.25 -14.45
N ILE A 50 -2.80 -1.12 -13.45
CA ILE A 50 -3.67 -2.29 -13.46
C ILE A 50 -4.67 -2.18 -12.30
N GLY A 51 -5.96 -2.36 -12.61
CA GLY A 51 -7.03 -2.52 -11.64
C GLY A 51 -7.96 -3.67 -12.03
N LEU A 52 -8.85 -4.07 -11.13
CA LEU A 52 -9.83 -5.14 -11.37
C LEU A 52 -11.22 -4.56 -11.60
N GLY A 53 -11.79 -4.73 -12.80
CA GLY A 53 -13.16 -4.34 -13.09
C GLY A 53 -14.19 -5.40 -12.69
N SER A 54 -15.31 -5.01 -12.09
CA SER A 54 -16.41 -5.91 -11.66
C SER A 54 -17.36 -6.27 -12.81
N SER A 55 -16.80 -6.65 -13.97
CA SER A 55 -17.55 -7.01 -15.18
C SER A 55 -18.23 -8.39 -15.05
N LYS A 56 -18.93 -8.82 -16.11
CA LYS A 56 -19.65 -10.12 -16.15
C LYS A 56 -18.74 -11.31 -15.79
N ALA A 57 -17.47 -11.27 -16.18
CA ALA A 57 -16.51 -12.34 -15.85
C ALA A 57 -16.31 -12.49 -14.33
N VAL A 58 -16.25 -11.39 -13.58
CA VAL A 58 -16.11 -11.44 -12.10
C VAL A 58 -17.36 -12.02 -11.45
N ALA A 59 -18.55 -11.65 -11.93
CA ALA A 59 -19.81 -12.20 -11.44
C ALA A 59 -19.94 -13.70 -11.74
N GLU A 60 -19.53 -14.15 -12.94
CA GLU A 60 -19.54 -15.57 -13.32
C GLU A 60 -18.53 -16.40 -12.52
N ILE A 61 -17.37 -15.84 -12.18
CA ILE A 61 -16.38 -16.48 -11.30
C ILE A 61 -16.99 -16.67 -9.91
N ALA A 62 -17.63 -15.63 -9.35
CA ALA A 62 -18.28 -15.69 -8.04
C ALA A 62 -19.45 -16.71 -8.02
N ALA A 63 -20.18 -16.87 -9.13
CA ALA A 63 -21.26 -17.84 -9.25
C ALA A 63 -20.77 -19.31 -9.12
N LYS A 64 -19.48 -19.57 -9.34
CA LYS A 64 -18.84 -20.88 -9.16
C LYS A 64 -18.31 -21.10 -7.74
N GLY A 65 -18.59 -20.17 -6.83
CA GLY A 65 -18.04 -20.13 -5.46
C GLY A 65 -17.07 -18.97 -5.27
N THR A 66 -16.73 -18.69 -4.02
CA THR A 66 -15.91 -17.51 -3.65
C THR A 66 -14.41 -17.74 -3.81
N GLU A 67 -13.93 -18.98 -3.71
CA GLU A 67 -12.49 -19.29 -3.78
C GLU A 67 -11.81 -18.87 -5.09
N PRO A 68 -12.40 -19.09 -6.28
CA PRO A 68 -11.81 -18.60 -7.53
C PRO A 68 -11.63 -17.09 -7.57
N LEU A 69 -12.59 -16.32 -7.03
CA LEU A 69 -12.48 -14.87 -6.93
C LEU A 69 -11.43 -14.47 -5.89
N ALA A 70 -11.40 -15.16 -4.75
CA ALA A 70 -10.40 -14.93 -3.70
C ALA A 70 -8.97 -15.15 -4.21
N ALA A 71 -8.74 -16.14 -5.07
CA ALA A 71 -7.44 -16.38 -5.70
C ALA A 71 -7.00 -15.20 -6.60
N VAL A 72 -7.90 -14.64 -7.40
CA VAL A 72 -7.62 -13.46 -8.23
C VAL A 72 -7.33 -12.23 -7.37
N LEU A 73 -8.11 -12.01 -6.30
CA LEU A 73 -7.89 -10.89 -5.38
C LEU A 73 -6.57 -11.00 -4.63
N ARG A 74 -6.20 -12.20 -4.16
CA ARG A 74 -4.89 -12.47 -3.54
C ARG A 74 -3.76 -12.12 -4.49
N MET A 75 -3.82 -12.62 -5.73
CA MET A 75 -2.84 -12.29 -6.76
C MET A 75 -2.76 -10.78 -7.02
N LEU A 76 -3.90 -10.08 -7.12
CA LEU A 76 -3.89 -8.63 -7.31
C LEU A 76 -3.13 -7.92 -6.19
N VAL A 77 -3.38 -8.30 -4.93
CA VAL A 77 -2.73 -7.71 -3.74
C VAL A 77 -1.24 -8.09 -3.67
N ASP A 78 -0.90 -9.35 -3.95
CA ASP A 78 0.48 -9.86 -3.92
C ASP A 78 1.39 -9.11 -4.90
N TYR A 79 0.83 -8.63 -6.02
CA TYR A 79 1.52 -7.82 -7.02
C TYR A 79 1.30 -6.30 -6.85
N GLY A 80 0.82 -5.86 -5.69
CA GLY A 80 0.70 -4.44 -5.34
C GLY A 80 -0.49 -3.70 -5.96
N GLY A 81 -1.48 -4.43 -6.51
CA GLY A 81 -2.73 -3.86 -6.98
C GLY A 81 -3.64 -3.40 -5.83
N SER A 82 -4.30 -2.25 -6.02
CA SER A 82 -5.08 -1.60 -4.96
C SER A 82 -6.40 -0.98 -5.42
N VAL A 83 -6.80 -1.17 -6.68
CA VAL A 83 -8.01 -0.56 -7.26
C VAL A 83 -8.96 -1.62 -7.79
N ILE A 84 -10.23 -1.52 -7.37
CA ILE A 84 -11.35 -2.27 -7.91
C ILE A 84 -12.32 -1.27 -8.53
N ASP A 85 -12.56 -1.40 -9.84
CA ASP A 85 -13.56 -0.61 -10.56
C ASP A 85 -14.91 -1.32 -10.50
N THR A 86 -15.93 -0.63 -10.00
CA THR A 86 -17.26 -1.20 -9.80
C THR A 86 -18.36 -0.20 -10.11
N TRP A 87 -19.55 -0.73 -10.40
CA TRP A 87 -20.74 0.05 -10.71
C TRP A 87 -21.99 -0.66 -10.17
N PRO A 88 -22.97 0.07 -9.58
CA PRO A 88 -24.23 -0.52 -9.15
C PRO A 88 -25.00 -1.09 -10.34
N ARG A 89 -25.29 -2.40 -10.33
CA ARG A 89 -26.05 -3.06 -11.41
C ARG A 89 -27.55 -3.18 -11.13
N ASP A 90 -27.93 -3.06 -9.87
CA ASP A 90 -29.32 -3.12 -9.43
C ASP A 90 -29.77 -1.71 -9.03
N ALA A 91 -30.29 -0.97 -10.01
CA ALA A 91 -31.00 0.30 -9.83
C ALA A 91 -32.35 0.22 -10.57
#